data_AF-A0A1B1AFZ0-F1
#
_entry.id   AF-A0A1B1AFZ0-F1
#
_cell.length_a   1.000
_cell.length_b   1.000
_cell.length_c   1.000
_cell.angle_alpha   90.00
_cell.angle_beta   90.00
_cell.angle_gamma   90.00
#
_symmetry.space_group_name_H-M   'P 1'
#
loop_
_entity.id
_entity.type
_entity.pdbx_description
1 polymer ?
#
loop_
_entity_poly.entity_id
_entity_poly.type
_entity_poly.pdbx_seq_one_letter_code
_entity_poly.pdbx_strand_id
1 'polypeptide(L)'
;MSIFPLAANLAAARQPDAPRARTEDEATTLAGGPVFLAVEELPDQFETPAAAEQAVPDLYGTGLYELTWREGAWRVIMRYWRPAPPAPVARTGDAAAKKPLGHARTPEQARVLLGAPAELASEVLAKLYLDHKALLKRWSALVKNGLAEIVERDGKFAVSLTYWRPMHAPGIAAPLAPVERIELAERVAAPMRGPTPQADLDIGLFENQAPENPNVLLVTEEGDGRFRGSE
;
A
#
# COMPACT_ATOMS: atom_id res chain seq x y z
N MET A 1 -7.10 -6.03 32.09
CA MET A 1 -7.26 -5.37 30.78
C MET A 1 -6.26 -4.24 30.74
N SER A 2 -5.23 -4.33 29.88
CA SER A 2 -4.08 -3.41 29.89
C SER A 2 -4.47 -2.05 29.28
N ILE A 3 -3.90 -0.97 29.78
CA ILE A 3 -4.08 0.39 29.24
C ILE A 3 -2.75 0.85 28.66
N PHE A 4 -2.71 1.23 27.38
CA PHE A 4 -1.48 1.54 26.68
C PHE A 4 -1.33 3.05 26.45
N PRO A 5 -0.11 3.62 26.56
CA PRO A 5 0.14 5.01 26.20
C PRO A 5 0.02 5.20 24.69
N LEU A 6 -0.40 6.39 24.27
CA LEU A 6 -0.53 6.83 22.89
C LEU A 6 0.57 7.84 22.60
N ALA A 7 1.49 7.48 21.71
CA ALA A 7 2.65 8.31 21.41
C ALA A 7 3.22 8.06 20.01
N ALA A 8 3.97 9.02 19.47
CA ALA A 8 4.58 8.91 18.15
C ALA A 8 5.77 7.93 18.09
N ASN A 9 6.41 7.65 19.23
CA ASN A 9 7.57 6.78 19.37
C ASN A 9 7.69 6.28 20.83
N LEU A 10 8.57 5.29 21.04
CA LEU A 10 8.82 4.68 22.35
C LEU A 10 9.26 5.70 23.42
N ALA A 11 10.10 6.69 23.07
CA ALA A 11 10.58 7.68 24.03
C ALA A 11 9.43 8.54 24.58
N ALA A 12 8.53 8.98 23.71
CA ALA A 12 7.32 9.71 24.11
C ALA A 12 6.32 8.81 24.85
N ALA A 13 6.22 7.52 24.49
CA ALA A 13 5.33 6.56 25.15
C ALA A 13 5.68 6.34 26.62
N ARG A 14 6.97 6.48 26.99
CA ARG A 14 7.47 6.35 28.36
C ARG A 14 7.22 7.59 29.22
N GLN A 15 6.74 8.69 28.64
CA GLN A 15 6.44 9.89 29.41
C GLN A 15 5.20 9.65 30.31
N PRO A 16 5.23 10.06 31.59
CA PRO A 16 4.13 9.79 32.52
C PRO A 16 2.79 10.41 32.10
N ASP A 17 2.85 11.53 31.37
CA ASP A 17 1.75 12.34 30.88
C ASP A 17 1.27 11.93 29.48
N ALA A 18 1.87 10.91 28.87
CA ALA A 18 1.40 10.38 27.59
C ALA A 18 -0.09 9.97 27.71
N PRO A 19 -0.98 10.43 26.79
CA PRO A 19 -2.38 10.03 26.78
C PRO A 19 -2.50 8.51 26.77
N ARG A 20 -3.50 7.94 27.43
CA ARG A 20 -3.63 6.48 27.54
C ARG A 20 -5.00 6.01 27.06
N ALA A 21 -5.02 4.87 26.40
CA ALA A 21 -6.23 4.26 25.86
C ALA A 21 -6.22 2.75 26.08
N ARG A 22 -7.39 2.19 26.38
CA ARG A 22 -7.57 0.76 26.60
C ARG A 22 -7.86 0.01 25.31
N THR A 23 -8.54 0.65 24.38
CA THR A 23 -8.96 0.07 23.10
C THR A 23 -8.40 0.86 21.91
N GLU A 24 -8.40 0.23 20.74
CA GLU A 24 -8.02 0.88 19.49
C GLU A 24 -8.98 2.03 19.15
N ASP A 25 -10.28 1.89 19.42
CA ASP A 25 -11.28 2.93 19.17
C ASP A 25 -11.05 4.18 20.04
N GLU A 26 -10.75 3.98 21.34
CA GLU A 26 -10.38 5.07 22.25
C GLU A 26 -9.10 5.78 21.77
N ALA A 27 -8.08 5.00 21.40
CA ALA A 27 -6.81 5.52 20.91
C ALA A 27 -6.97 6.26 19.57
N THR A 28 -7.80 5.75 18.66
CA THR A 28 -8.14 6.37 17.37
C THR A 28 -8.85 7.71 17.59
N THR A 29 -9.79 7.74 18.51
CA THR A 29 -10.53 8.97 18.88
C THR A 29 -9.57 10.02 19.46
N LEU A 30 -8.68 9.62 20.37
CA LEU A 30 -7.67 10.53 20.96
C LEU A 30 -6.63 11.01 19.95
N ALA A 31 -6.21 10.14 19.02
CA ALA A 31 -5.24 10.46 17.99
C ALA A 31 -5.82 11.29 16.83
N GLY A 32 -7.15 11.33 16.68
CA GLY A 32 -7.84 11.95 15.54
C GLY A 32 -7.61 11.19 14.23
N GLY A 33 -7.32 9.89 14.29
CA GLY A 33 -6.97 9.08 13.13
C GLY A 33 -6.54 7.66 13.52
N PRO A 34 -6.31 6.78 12.53
CA PRO A 34 -5.98 5.39 12.79
C PRO A 34 -4.71 5.26 13.63
N VAL A 35 -4.68 4.23 14.47
CA VAL A 35 -3.55 3.87 15.34
C VAL A 35 -3.23 2.39 15.15
N PHE A 36 -2.05 1.97 15.55
CA PHE A 36 -1.71 0.56 15.66
C PHE A 36 -0.99 0.28 16.97
N LEU A 37 -1.07 -0.96 17.46
CA LEU A 37 -0.34 -1.38 18.64
C LEU A 37 1.13 -1.61 18.26
N ALA A 38 1.98 -0.63 18.56
CA ALA A 38 3.42 -0.73 18.37
C ALA A 38 4.04 -1.57 19.48
N VAL A 39 5.03 -2.36 19.11
CA VAL A 39 5.83 -3.21 20.01
C VAL A 39 7.29 -2.91 19.72
N GLU A 40 7.95 -2.17 20.61
CA GLU A 40 9.32 -1.71 20.42
C GLU A 40 10.21 -2.09 21.60
N GLU A 41 11.45 -2.44 21.29
CA GLU A 41 12.47 -2.80 22.28
C GLU A 41 13.14 -1.55 22.84
N LEU A 42 13.34 -1.52 24.15
CA LEU A 42 14.16 -0.50 24.81
C LEU A 42 15.64 -0.69 24.41
N PRO A 43 16.43 0.39 24.32
CA PRO A 43 17.82 0.31 23.89
C PRO A 43 18.73 -0.43 24.88
N ASP A 44 18.33 -0.50 26.15
CA ASP A 44 19.13 -1.07 27.23
C ASP A 44 19.06 -2.60 27.23
N GLN A 45 20.21 -3.22 27.51
CA GLN A 45 20.38 -4.67 27.64
C GLN A 45 20.80 -4.99 29.08
N PHE A 46 20.24 -6.06 29.64
CA PHE A 46 20.44 -6.42 31.04
C PHE A 46 21.02 -7.84 31.16
N GLU A 47 21.98 -8.01 32.07
CA GLU A 47 22.55 -9.33 32.34
C GLU A 47 21.60 -10.22 33.16
N THR A 48 20.72 -9.60 33.97
CA THR A 48 19.77 -10.32 34.83
C THR A 48 18.37 -9.70 34.76
N PRO A 49 17.29 -10.47 35.03
CA PRO A 49 15.95 -9.92 35.13
C PRO A 49 15.80 -8.86 36.22
N ALA A 50 16.52 -9.02 37.34
CA ALA A 50 16.50 -8.07 38.45
C ALA A 50 17.07 -6.70 38.04
N ALA A 51 18.12 -6.67 37.21
CA ALA A 51 18.66 -5.41 36.67
C ALA A 51 17.65 -4.73 35.74
N ALA A 52 16.90 -5.50 34.95
CA ALA A 52 15.84 -4.96 34.09
C ALA A 52 14.67 -4.37 34.91
N GLU A 53 14.28 -5.03 36.00
CA GLU A 53 13.22 -4.55 36.90
C GLU A 53 13.62 -3.27 37.64
N GLN A 54 14.88 -3.14 38.06
CA GLN A 54 15.37 -1.89 38.66
C GLN A 54 15.34 -0.72 37.67
N ALA A 55 15.68 -0.96 36.41
CA ALA A 55 15.68 0.06 35.37
C ALA A 55 14.25 0.40 34.87
N VAL A 56 13.33 -0.54 34.94
CA VAL A 56 11.92 -0.40 34.54
C VAL A 56 11.03 -0.87 35.69
N PRO A 57 10.77 -0.02 36.71
CA PRO A 57 10.03 -0.41 37.91
C PRO A 57 8.64 -1.02 37.64
N ASP A 58 8.02 -0.66 36.51
CA ASP A 58 6.68 -1.14 36.11
C ASP A 58 6.70 -2.43 35.27
N LEU A 59 7.84 -3.12 35.18
CA LEU A 59 8.07 -4.26 34.29
C LEU A 59 7.02 -5.37 34.43
N TYR A 60 6.63 -5.73 35.67
CA TYR A 60 5.74 -6.86 35.94
C TYR A 60 4.32 -6.48 36.42
N GLY A 61 3.95 -5.20 36.42
CA GLY A 61 2.68 -4.74 37.01
C GLY A 61 1.62 -4.22 36.03
N THR A 62 2.05 -3.68 34.89
CA THR A 62 1.18 -2.84 34.04
C THR A 62 0.68 -3.54 32.77
N GLY A 63 1.30 -4.67 32.40
CA GLY A 63 1.07 -5.32 31.11
C GLY A 63 1.55 -4.51 29.91
N LEU A 64 2.27 -3.40 30.15
CA LEU A 64 2.89 -2.55 29.14
C LEU A 64 4.21 -3.13 28.64
N TYR A 65 4.95 -3.76 29.54
CA TYR A 65 6.29 -4.26 29.29
C TYR A 65 6.30 -5.79 29.23
N GLU A 66 7.24 -6.29 28.44
CA GLU A 66 7.55 -7.70 28.31
C GLU A 66 9.06 -7.87 28.42
N LEU A 67 9.51 -8.82 29.23
CA LEU A 67 10.92 -9.17 29.34
C LEU A 67 11.21 -10.37 28.42
N THR A 68 12.19 -10.24 27.54
CA THR A 68 12.60 -11.30 26.60
C THR A 68 14.09 -11.57 26.70
N TRP A 69 14.49 -12.82 26.46
CA TRP A 69 15.90 -13.20 26.37
C TRP A 69 16.31 -13.35 24.90
N ARG A 70 17.28 -12.56 24.45
CA ARG A 70 17.74 -12.60 23.05
C ARG A 70 19.17 -12.10 22.94
N GLU A 71 19.96 -12.77 22.10
CA GLU A 71 21.34 -12.38 21.79
C GLU A 71 22.25 -12.31 23.04
N GLY A 72 21.98 -13.17 24.03
CA GLY A 72 22.81 -13.27 25.25
C GLY A 72 22.51 -12.22 26.32
N ALA A 73 21.43 -11.44 26.19
CA ALA A 73 21.00 -10.47 27.19
C ALA A 73 19.47 -10.48 27.37
N TRP A 74 19.02 -10.01 28.53
CA TRP A 74 17.63 -9.66 28.79
C TRP A 74 17.31 -8.30 28.18
N ARG A 75 16.20 -8.23 27.44
CA ARG A 75 15.74 -7.04 26.72
C ARG A 75 14.29 -6.77 27.11
N VAL A 76 13.98 -5.50 27.34
CA VAL A 76 12.63 -5.06 27.68
C VAL A 76 11.94 -4.54 26.43
N ILE A 77 10.75 -5.04 26.16
CA ILE A 77 9.89 -4.62 25.07
C ILE A 77 8.71 -3.87 25.67
N MET A 78 8.28 -2.79 25.03
CA MET A 78 7.11 -2.02 25.44
C MET A 78 6.05 -2.02 24.35
N ARG A 79 4.79 -2.18 24.76
CA ARG A 79 3.62 -2.04 23.90
C ARG A 79 2.97 -0.69 24.12
N TYR A 80 2.65 0.01 23.03
CA TYR A 80 2.01 1.32 23.08
C TYR A 80 1.19 1.58 21.82
N TRP A 81 0.16 2.43 21.90
CA TRP A 81 -0.56 2.91 20.73
C TRP A 81 0.31 3.91 19.98
N ARG A 82 0.49 3.68 18.68
CA ARG A 82 1.20 4.59 17.80
C ARG A 82 0.23 5.15 16.75
N PRO A 83 0.10 6.48 16.61
CA PRO A 83 -0.64 7.05 15.50
C PRO A 83 -0.06 6.53 14.19
N ALA A 84 -0.94 6.02 13.32
CA ALA A 84 -0.54 5.61 12.00
C ALA A 84 0.09 6.81 11.28
N PRO A 85 1.15 6.57 10.47
CA PRO A 85 1.68 7.63 9.64
C PRO A 85 0.61 8.11 8.66
N PRO A 86 0.75 9.34 8.14
CA PRO A 86 -0.19 9.87 7.16
C PRO A 86 -0.38 8.89 6.00
N ALA A 87 -1.61 8.43 5.78
CA ALA A 87 -1.94 7.50 4.71
C ALA A 87 -1.96 8.24 3.36
N PRO A 88 -1.59 7.56 2.26
CA PRO A 88 -1.65 8.17 0.93
C PRO A 88 -3.09 8.56 0.57
N VAL A 89 -3.23 9.64 -0.18
CA VAL A 89 -4.51 10.16 -0.65
C VAL A 89 -4.61 9.94 -2.15
N ALA A 90 -5.58 9.16 -2.61
CA ALA A 90 -5.77 8.83 -4.02
C ALA A 90 -7.19 8.32 -4.31
N ARG A 91 -7.56 8.23 -5.60
CA ARG A 91 -8.86 7.64 -5.99
C ARG A 91 -8.90 6.12 -5.99
N THR A 92 -7.76 5.47 -6.18
CA THR A 92 -7.64 4.01 -6.30
C THR A 92 -6.41 3.52 -5.55
N GLY A 93 -6.39 2.26 -5.12
CA GLY A 93 -5.23 1.67 -4.46
C GLY A 93 -3.98 1.73 -5.35
N ASP A 94 -4.17 1.57 -6.65
CA ASP A 94 -3.11 1.62 -7.66
C ASP A 94 -2.49 3.03 -7.80
N ALA A 95 -3.30 4.08 -7.69
CA ALA A 95 -2.82 5.46 -7.67
C ALA A 95 -2.13 5.78 -6.34
N ALA A 96 -2.68 5.33 -5.21
CA ALA A 96 -2.06 5.47 -3.89
C ALA A 96 -0.65 4.83 -3.84
N ALA A 97 -0.49 3.69 -4.52
CA ALA A 97 0.78 2.97 -4.65
C ALA A 97 1.84 3.65 -5.52
N LYS A 98 1.43 4.39 -6.56
CA LYS A 98 2.34 4.90 -7.61
C LYS A 98 2.55 6.41 -7.55
N LYS A 99 1.46 7.16 -7.49
CA LYS A 99 1.43 8.63 -7.55
C LYS A 99 0.28 9.16 -6.69
N PRO A 100 0.41 9.13 -5.36
CA PRO A 100 -0.59 9.71 -4.47
C PRO A 100 -0.64 11.23 -4.65
N LEU A 101 -1.81 11.83 -4.43
CA LEU A 101 -2.00 13.29 -4.44
C LEU A 101 -1.30 13.97 -3.25
N GLY A 102 -1.09 13.21 -2.18
CA GLY A 102 -0.47 13.65 -0.94
C GLY A 102 -0.65 12.59 0.14
N HIS A 103 -0.39 12.97 1.39
CA HIS A 103 -0.64 12.11 2.54
C HIS A 103 -1.46 12.86 3.59
N ALA A 104 -2.38 12.17 4.24
CA ALA A 104 -3.26 12.74 5.27
C ALA A 104 -3.39 11.79 6.46
N ARG A 105 -3.48 12.35 7.65
CA ARG A 105 -3.77 11.59 8.88
C ARG A 105 -5.26 11.61 9.22
N THR A 106 -5.96 12.69 8.87
CA THR A 106 -7.37 12.89 9.23
C THR A 106 -8.24 12.99 7.97
N PRO A 107 -9.55 12.69 8.07
CA PRO A 107 -10.47 12.82 6.94
C PRO A 107 -10.56 14.27 6.43
N GLU A 108 -10.37 15.28 7.28
CA GLU A 108 -10.38 16.69 6.91
C GLU A 108 -9.17 17.05 6.05
N GLN A 109 -7.98 16.57 6.42
CA GLN A 109 -6.77 16.75 5.62
C GLN A 109 -6.91 16.09 4.25
N ALA A 110 -7.46 14.87 4.21
CA ALA A 110 -7.74 14.17 2.97
C ALA A 110 -8.79 14.90 2.11
N ARG A 111 -9.83 15.48 2.74
CA ARG A 111 -10.84 16.29 2.06
C ARG A 111 -10.25 17.51 1.36
N VAL A 112 -9.27 18.17 1.99
CA VAL A 112 -8.57 19.32 1.37
C VAL A 112 -7.82 18.88 0.10
N LEU A 113 -7.14 17.74 0.14
CA LEU A 113 -6.38 17.21 -1.00
C LEU A 113 -7.30 16.71 -2.13
N LEU A 114 -8.40 16.05 -1.78
CA LEU A 114 -9.35 15.47 -2.74
C LEU A 114 -10.36 16.48 -3.28
N GLY A 115 -10.64 17.56 -2.54
CA GLY A 115 -11.74 18.47 -2.83
C GLY A 115 -13.13 17.85 -2.63
N ALA A 116 -13.21 16.70 -1.94
CA ALA A 116 -14.43 15.94 -1.69
C ALA A 116 -14.33 15.25 -0.32
N PRO A 117 -15.46 14.91 0.35
CA PRO A 117 -15.43 14.11 1.57
C PRO A 117 -14.60 12.84 1.36
N ALA A 118 -13.81 12.45 2.35
CA ALA A 118 -12.86 11.35 2.24
C ALA A 118 -13.22 10.22 3.22
N GLU A 119 -13.01 8.99 2.78
CA GLU A 119 -13.07 7.79 3.63
C GLU A 119 -11.74 7.05 3.56
N LEU A 120 -11.39 6.39 4.66
CA LEU A 120 -10.26 5.48 4.70
C LEU A 120 -10.72 4.13 4.15
N ALA A 121 -10.08 3.68 3.07
CA ALA A 121 -10.41 2.42 2.42
C ALA A 121 -9.18 1.51 2.38
N SER A 122 -9.44 0.21 2.47
CA SER A 122 -8.42 -0.82 2.29
C SER A 122 -8.74 -1.61 1.04
N GLU A 123 -7.79 -1.64 0.09
CA GLU A 123 -7.96 -2.32 -1.20
C GLU A 123 -6.80 -3.26 -1.48
N VAL A 124 -7.13 -4.48 -1.90
CA VAL A 124 -6.13 -5.47 -2.32
C VAL A 124 -5.65 -5.12 -3.73
N LEU A 125 -4.36 -4.79 -3.84
CA LEU A 125 -3.72 -4.49 -5.11
C LEU A 125 -3.70 -5.73 -6.01
N ALA A 126 -3.87 -5.51 -7.32
CA ALA A 126 -3.94 -6.59 -8.31
C ALA A 126 -2.63 -7.39 -8.46
N LYS A 127 -1.49 -6.80 -8.09
CA LYS A 127 -0.18 -7.43 -8.25
C LYS A 127 0.02 -8.54 -7.21
N LEU A 128 0.13 -9.77 -7.69
CA LEU A 128 0.48 -10.94 -6.90
C LEU A 128 2.00 -11.15 -6.87
N TYR A 129 2.50 -11.54 -5.70
CA TYR A 129 3.88 -11.86 -5.41
C TYR A 129 4.00 -13.35 -5.13
N LEU A 130 5.01 -14.00 -5.72
CA LEU A 130 5.31 -15.41 -5.46
C LEU A 130 5.80 -15.61 -4.01
N ASP A 131 6.70 -14.73 -3.56
CA ASP A 131 7.33 -14.85 -2.26
C ASP A 131 7.06 -13.66 -1.35
N HIS A 132 6.88 -13.94 -0.06
CA HIS A 132 6.76 -12.95 1.00
C HIS A 132 7.98 -11.98 1.04
N LYS A 133 9.18 -12.50 0.75
CA LYS A 133 10.41 -11.69 0.71
C LYS A 133 10.39 -10.63 -0.40
N ALA A 134 9.87 -10.98 -1.58
CA ALA A 134 9.77 -10.06 -2.70
C ALA A 134 8.74 -8.95 -2.43
N LEU A 135 7.64 -9.31 -1.76
CA LEU A 135 6.63 -8.36 -1.30
C LEU A 135 7.23 -7.40 -0.27
N LEU A 136 7.86 -7.92 0.79
CA LEU A 136 8.46 -7.10 1.85
C LEU A 136 9.57 -6.19 1.34
N LYS A 137 10.35 -6.60 0.34
CA LYS A 137 11.37 -5.72 -0.26
C LYS A 137 10.77 -4.40 -0.76
N ARG A 138 9.56 -4.42 -1.30
CA ARG A 138 8.87 -3.24 -1.83
C ARG A 138 7.97 -2.56 -0.80
N TRP A 139 7.29 -3.33 0.04
CA TRP A 139 6.20 -2.84 0.89
C TRP A 139 6.53 -2.81 2.39
N SER A 140 7.73 -3.25 2.80
CA SER A 140 8.11 -3.35 4.23
C SER A 140 7.87 -2.06 5.02
N ALA A 141 8.16 -0.90 4.44
CA ALA A 141 7.91 0.38 5.12
C ALA A 141 6.42 0.58 5.41
N LEU A 142 5.56 0.32 4.43
CA LEU A 142 4.10 0.49 4.58
C LEU A 142 3.50 -0.59 5.50
N VAL A 143 4.00 -1.83 5.44
CA VAL A 143 3.58 -2.92 6.32
C VAL A 143 3.98 -2.66 7.78
N LYS A 144 5.23 -2.26 8.03
CA LYS A 144 5.71 -1.90 9.39
C LYS A 144 4.94 -0.74 10.00
N ASN A 145 4.41 0.13 9.15
CA ASN A 145 3.66 1.31 9.53
C ASN A 145 2.16 1.06 9.68
N GLY A 146 1.69 -0.18 9.44
CA GLY A 146 0.27 -0.53 9.50
C GLY A 146 -0.58 0.04 8.36
N LEU A 147 0.03 0.64 7.33
CA LEU A 147 -0.67 1.17 6.15
C LEU A 147 -0.89 0.11 5.06
N ALA A 148 -0.26 -1.05 5.21
CA ALA A 148 -0.42 -2.16 4.29
C ALA A 148 -0.47 -3.49 5.05
N GLU A 149 -1.36 -4.38 4.62
CA GLU A 149 -1.49 -5.74 5.13
C GLU A 149 -1.16 -6.75 4.02
N ILE A 150 -0.56 -7.87 4.41
CA ILE A 150 -0.21 -8.93 3.47
C ILE A 150 -1.34 -9.95 3.48
N VAL A 151 -1.95 -10.16 2.31
CA VAL A 151 -3.11 -11.04 2.16
C VAL A 151 -2.73 -12.19 1.24
N GLU A 152 -3.06 -13.42 1.62
CA GLU A 152 -2.87 -14.58 0.74
C GLU A 152 -4.02 -14.68 -0.27
N ARG A 153 -3.68 -14.88 -1.54
CA ARG A 153 -4.63 -15.10 -2.65
C ARG A 153 -4.08 -16.10 -3.64
N ASP A 154 -4.87 -17.13 -3.96
CA ASP A 154 -4.56 -18.13 -4.98
C ASP A 154 -3.17 -18.77 -4.79
N GLY A 155 -2.79 -19.04 -3.54
CA GLY A 155 -1.47 -19.59 -3.18
C GLY A 155 -0.29 -18.63 -3.41
N LYS A 156 -0.57 -17.33 -3.55
CA LYS A 156 0.38 -16.22 -3.70
C LYS A 156 0.08 -15.12 -2.69
N PHE A 157 0.92 -14.10 -2.64
CA PHE A 157 0.77 -12.97 -1.72
C PHE A 157 0.35 -11.70 -2.46
N ALA A 158 -0.65 -11.01 -1.94
CA ALA A 158 -1.09 -9.69 -2.36
C ALA A 158 -0.88 -8.68 -1.23
N VAL A 159 -0.99 -7.40 -1.56
CA VAL A 159 -0.94 -6.31 -0.57
C VAL A 159 -2.29 -5.63 -0.53
N SER A 160 -2.91 -5.60 0.64
CA SER A 160 -4.01 -4.69 0.96
C SER A 160 -3.41 -3.36 1.37
N LEU A 161 -3.68 -2.28 0.62
CA LEU A 161 -3.19 -0.94 0.92
C LEU A 161 -4.31 -0.10 1.51
N THR A 162 -4.03 0.53 2.64
CA THR A 162 -4.92 1.50 3.29
C THR A 162 -4.62 2.90 2.77
N TYR A 163 -5.64 3.58 2.22
CA TYR A 163 -5.50 4.91 1.64
C TYR A 163 -6.79 5.72 1.78
N TRP A 164 -6.68 7.05 1.70
CA TRP A 164 -7.84 7.93 1.65
C TRP A 164 -8.38 8.04 0.25
N ARG A 165 -9.66 7.71 0.07
CA ARG A 165 -10.37 7.85 -1.20
C ARG A 165 -11.58 8.79 -1.07
N PRO A 166 -12.02 9.44 -2.16
CA PRO A 166 -13.17 10.30 -2.10
C PRO A 166 -14.46 9.47 -1.95
N MET A 167 -15.25 9.81 -0.94
CA MET A 167 -16.61 9.31 -0.81
C MET A 167 -17.46 9.86 -1.95
N HIS A 168 -18.24 8.98 -2.55
CA HIS A 168 -19.21 9.32 -3.58
C HIS A 168 -20.42 8.41 -3.44
N ALA A 169 -21.60 8.93 -3.82
CA ALA A 169 -22.80 8.11 -3.85
C ALA A 169 -22.61 6.97 -4.87
N PRO A 170 -23.16 5.77 -4.61
CA PRO A 170 -23.12 4.67 -5.58
C PRO A 170 -23.63 5.13 -6.96
N GLY A 171 -22.82 4.91 -8.00
CA GLY A 171 -23.16 5.30 -9.37
C GLY A 171 -22.82 6.74 -9.77
N ILE A 172 -22.31 7.57 -8.85
CA ILE A 172 -21.84 8.94 -9.16
C ILE A 172 -20.32 8.96 -9.07
N ALA A 173 -19.63 9.31 -10.15
CA ALA A 173 -18.18 9.48 -10.11
C ALA A 173 -17.82 10.65 -9.17
N ALA A 174 -16.86 10.43 -8.26
CA ALA A 174 -16.35 11.50 -7.40
C ALA A 174 -15.78 12.66 -8.25
N PRO A 175 -15.99 13.92 -7.86
CA PRO A 175 -15.45 15.07 -8.59
C PRO A 175 -13.92 15.01 -8.61
N LEU A 176 -13.33 15.48 -9.73
CA LEU A 176 -11.88 15.55 -9.91
C LEU A 176 -11.25 16.50 -8.89
N ALA A 177 -10.14 16.09 -8.24
CA ALA A 177 -9.43 16.95 -7.31
C ALA A 177 -8.85 18.14 -8.09
N PRO A 178 -8.61 19.29 -7.44
CA PRO A 178 -8.07 20.47 -8.13
C PRO A 178 -6.82 20.16 -8.96
N VAL A 179 -5.87 19.40 -8.41
CA VAL A 179 -4.63 19.00 -9.10
C VAL A 179 -4.91 18.13 -10.32
N GLU A 180 -5.86 17.20 -10.21
CA GLU A 180 -6.19 16.30 -11.31
C GLU A 180 -6.96 17.00 -12.44
N ARG A 181 -7.75 18.03 -12.10
CA ARG A 181 -8.38 18.91 -13.09
C ARG A 181 -7.33 19.67 -13.88
N ILE A 182 -6.26 20.14 -13.22
CA ILE A 182 -5.14 20.81 -13.87
C ILE A 182 -4.40 19.82 -14.78
N GLU A 183 -4.03 18.64 -14.27
CA GLU A 183 -3.35 17.62 -15.09
C GLU A 183 -4.19 17.17 -16.30
N LEU A 184 -5.51 17.03 -16.14
CA LEU A 184 -6.40 16.71 -17.25
C LEU A 184 -6.47 17.85 -18.26
N ALA A 185 -6.59 19.10 -17.80
CA ALA A 185 -6.58 20.26 -18.67
C ALA A 185 -5.26 20.38 -19.45
N GLU A 186 -4.11 20.11 -18.81
CA GLU A 186 -2.81 20.05 -19.47
C GLU A 186 -2.73 18.94 -20.51
N ARG A 187 -3.26 17.73 -20.22
CA ARG A 187 -3.29 16.63 -21.20
C ARG A 187 -4.23 16.90 -22.37
N VAL A 188 -5.33 17.60 -22.14
CA VAL A 188 -6.28 18.00 -23.19
C VAL A 188 -5.71 19.15 -24.03
N ALA A 189 -4.99 20.08 -23.41
CA ALA A 189 -4.31 21.18 -24.10
C ALA A 189 -3.01 20.74 -24.78
N ALA A 190 -2.41 19.63 -24.36
CA ALA A 190 -1.25 19.07 -24.99
C ALA A 190 -1.58 18.76 -26.46
N PRO A 191 -0.75 19.22 -27.42
CA PRO A 191 -0.99 18.94 -28.81
C PRO A 191 -1.02 17.42 -29.00
N MET A 192 -2.09 16.93 -29.63
CA MET A 192 -2.14 15.55 -30.11
C MET A 192 -0.85 15.30 -30.87
N ARG A 193 -0.13 14.20 -30.55
CA ARG A 193 1.03 13.80 -31.35
C ARG A 193 0.59 13.84 -32.81
N GLY A 194 1.28 14.65 -33.60
CA GLY A 194 0.90 14.92 -34.97
C GLY A 194 0.83 13.62 -35.78
N PRO A 195 0.24 13.67 -36.99
CA PRO A 195 0.02 12.50 -37.84
C PRO A 195 1.31 11.88 -38.40
N THR A 196 2.49 12.27 -37.91
CA THR A 196 3.72 11.52 -38.18
C THR A 196 3.45 10.06 -37.85
N PRO A 197 3.49 9.15 -38.85
CA PRO A 197 3.42 7.73 -38.59
C PRO A 197 4.40 7.42 -37.47
N GLN A 198 3.99 6.62 -36.48
CA GLN A 198 4.98 6.00 -35.62
C GLN A 198 5.97 5.32 -36.55
N ALA A 199 7.20 5.84 -36.63
CA ALA A 199 8.25 5.27 -37.46
C ALA A 199 8.31 3.78 -37.12
N ASP A 200 8.04 2.97 -38.14
CA ASP A 200 7.85 1.52 -38.13
C ASP A 200 8.00 0.90 -36.75
N LEU A 201 6.88 0.80 -36.03
CA LEU A 201 6.75 -0.32 -35.12
C LEU A 201 6.86 -1.55 -36.02
N ASP A 202 8.00 -2.26 -35.95
CA ASP A 202 8.13 -3.64 -36.40
C ASP A 202 7.12 -4.46 -35.59
N ILE A 203 5.85 -4.34 -35.97
CA ILE A 203 4.79 -5.27 -35.61
C ILE A 203 5.14 -6.50 -36.44
N GLY A 204 6.01 -7.35 -35.90
CA GLY A 204 6.27 -8.68 -36.43
C GLY A 204 5.02 -9.53 -36.31
N LEU A 205 4.03 -9.27 -37.18
CA LEU A 205 2.86 -10.10 -37.41
C LEU A 205 3.00 -10.66 -38.82
N PHE A 206 3.38 -11.93 -38.89
CA PHE A 206 3.26 -12.84 -40.05
C PHE A 206 4.00 -12.34 -41.31
N GLU A 207 5.20 -12.82 -41.62
CA GLU A 207 5.43 -14.09 -42.30
C GLU A 207 6.93 -14.40 -42.24
N ASN A 208 7.33 -15.48 -41.57
CA ASN A 208 8.63 -16.08 -41.86
C ASN A 208 8.50 -16.82 -43.19
N GLN A 209 9.05 -16.27 -44.28
CA GLN A 209 9.32 -17.08 -45.46
C GLN A 209 10.36 -18.15 -45.08
N ALA A 210 10.00 -19.42 -45.28
CA ALA A 210 10.94 -20.52 -45.12
C ALA A 210 12.11 -20.33 -46.11
N PRO A 211 13.39 -20.48 -45.69
CA PRO A 211 14.54 -20.12 -46.52
C PRO A 211 14.78 -21.01 -47.75
N GLU A 212 13.95 -22.02 -48.02
CA GLU A 212 14.32 -23.14 -48.87
C GLU A 212 13.60 -23.25 -50.22
N ASN A 213 12.68 -22.34 -50.61
CA ASN A 213 12.19 -22.35 -52.00
C ASN A 213 11.48 -21.05 -52.49
N PRO A 214 12.09 -20.26 -53.41
CA PRO A 214 11.51 -19.01 -53.93
C PRO A 214 10.50 -19.16 -55.09
N ASN A 215 9.98 -20.36 -55.38
CA ASN A 215 9.13 -20.61 -56.56
C ASN A 215 7.68 -21.04 -56.25
N VAL A 216 7.18 -20.85 -55.02
CA VAL A 216 5.77 -21.17 -54.70
C VAL A 216 4.99 -19.89 -54.46
N LEU A 217 4.08 -19.59 -55.39
CA LEU A 217 3.09 -18.51 -55.31
C LEU A 217 1.78 -19.07 -54.75
N LEU A 218 1.32 -18.57 -53.61
CA LEU A 218 -0.05 -18.78 -53.14
C LEU A 218 -0.91 -17.64 -53.71
N VAL A 219 -1.53 -17.89 -54.85
CA VAL A 219 -2.40 -16.92 -55.54
C VAL A 219 -3.81 -16.99 -54.96
N THR A 220 -4.34 -15.83 -54.62
CA THR A 220 -5.74 -15.52 -54.32
C THR A 220 -6.55 -15.42 -55.62
N GLU A 221 -7.63 -16.19 -55.79
CA GLU A 221 -8.66 -15.88 -56.80
C GLU A 221 -10.08 -16.16 -56.27
N GLU A 222 -10.93 -15.12 -56.29
CA GLU A 222 -12.38 -15.21 -56.41
C GLU A 222 -12.73 -15.40 -57.90
N GLY A 223 -13.44 -16.47 -58.28
CA GLY A 223 -13.87 -16.65 -59.69
C GLY A 223 -14.39 -18.05 -60.07
N ASP A 224 -15.51 -18.46 -59.47
CA ASP A 224 -16.45 -19.57 -59.78
C ASP A 224 -16.08 -20.66 -60.81
N GLY A 225 -15.91 -21.88 -60.31
CA GLY A 225 -15.82 -23.12 -61.08
C GLY A 225 -15.79 -24.35 -60.19
N ARG A 226 -16.91 -24.65 -59.53
CA ARG A 226 -17.11 -25.85 -58.70
C ARG A 226 -16.53 -27.13 -59.33
N PHE A 227 -15.82 -27.94 -58.53
CA PHE A 227 -16.07 -29.36 -58.22
C PHE A 227 -15.04 -29.76 -57.13
N ARG A 228 -15.43 -29.79 -55.86
CA ARG A 228 -15.87 -30.96 -55.06
C ARG A 228 -14.85 -32.11 -55.02
N GLY A 229 -14.55 -32.53 -53.80
CA GLY A 229 -13.47 -33.45 -53.50
C GLY A 229 -13.73 -34.90 -53.93
N SER A 230 -12.66 -35.68 -53.74
CA SER A 230 -12.62 -37.15 -53.60
C SER A 230 -13.34 -37.94 -54.70
N GLU A 231 -12.57 -38.41 -55.68
CA GLU A 231 -11.99 -39.78 -55.73
C GLU A 231 -10.56 -39.71 -56.27
#